data_AF-A0A952NQE0-F1
#
_entry.id   AF-A0A952NQE0-F1
#
_cell.length_a   1.000
_cell.length_b   1.000
_cell.length_c   1.000
_cell.angle_alpha   90.00
_cell.angle_beta   90.00
_cell.angle_gamma   90.00
#
_symmetry.space_group_name_H-M   'P 1'
#
loop_
_entity.id
_entity.type
_entity.pdbx_description
1 polymer ?
#
loop_
_entity_poly.entity_id
_entity_poly.type
_entity_poly.pdbx_seq_one_letter_code
_entity_poly.pdbx_strand_id
1 'polypeptide(L)'
;MKLGWTLTLLALTGCSVSALARDVRSEEFQILAQDQAFEAKAAALNLEDPSYQLEYKPGGTSLGLKIKDPAGKSVGKFLPANGAANSEAQLVSHRLAQFLRMSALVVPSAPYTIGPRTTQIFYGMLTSANERNQWRRENQDELIEKIRANPNSLAGVLTPKTDEWEALDVANPDANTINRAHPIAQFIRADGPRPTTREMSLKGVKAKNGSTPTQSELELSRQFSQIMVLDLLCGQWDRWSGGNVEASIDGNGKLFFFARDNGGASMRGTNQVTTYLKIVSRFDRAQIQRVQRLADLLSGPERNDLITALRLKSDASSLLARAQALLQHVRGLTQQWGEQNVYF
;
A
#
# COMPACT_ATOMS: atom_id res chain seq x y z
N MET A 1 69.70 22.23 46.43
CA MET A 1 68.71 23.15 45.81
C MET A 1 69.00 23.30 44.33
N LYS A 2 68.19 22.67 43.46
CA LYS A 2 67.92 23.06 42.06
C LYS A 2 66.71 22.24 41.60
N LEU A 3 65.66 22.94 41.19
CA LEU A 3 64.37 22.41 40.73
C LEU A 3 64.54 21.63 39.41
N GLY A 4 63.94 20.44 39.33
CA GLY A 4 63.65 19.74 38.08
C GLY A 4 62.13 19.66 37.90
N TRP A 5 61.63 20.22 36.80
CA TRP A 5 60.20 20.30 36.48
C TRP A 5 59.73 18.98 35.85
N THR A 6 58.71 18.36 36.42
CA THR A 6 57.99 17.21 35.84
C THR A 6 56.75 17.72 35.12
N LEU A 7 56.75 17.68 33.79
CA LEU A 7 55.57 17.95 32.97
C LEU A 7 55.10 16.62 32.37
N THR A 8 54.09 15.99 32.99
CA THR A 8 53.43 14.80 32.44
C THR A 8 52.20 15.27 31.66
N LEU A 9 52.32 15.31 30.33
CA LEU A 9 51.23 15.59 29.41
C LEU A 9 50.42 14.29 29.22
N LEU A 10 49.29 14.14 29.91
CA LEU A 10 48.32 13.09 29.61
C LEU A 10 47.48 13.52 28.40
N ALA A 11 47.77 12.94 27.23
CA ALA A 11 46.94 13.07 26.05
C ALA A 11 45.68 12.22 26.22
N LEU A 12 44.56 12.86 26.58
CA LEU A 12 43.22 12.32 26.42
C LEU A 12 42.86 12.36 24.93
N THR A 13 43.23 11.32 24.17
CA THR A 13 42.65 11.07 22.86
C THR A 13 41.22 10.60 23.07
N GLY A 14 40.28 11.55 23.00
CA GLY A 14 38.87 11.28 22.83
C GLY A 14 38.66 10.55 21.50
N CYS A 15 38.50 9.23 21.55
CA CYS A 15 37.81 8.51 20.49
C CYS A 15 36.36 8.97 20.51
N SER A 16 36.07 10.01 19.73
CA SER A 16 34.73 10.29 19.26
C SER A 16 34.29 9.07 18.45
N VAL A 17 33.59 8.13 19.09
CA VAL A 17 32.81 7.12 18.38
C VAL A 17 31.73 7.92 17.65
N SER A 18 32.04 8.33 16.42
CA SER A 18 31.07 8.78 15.46
C SER A 18 30.00 7.70 15.40
N ALA A 19 28.84 7.98 15.99
CA ALA A 19 27.66 7.16 15.84
C ALA A 19 27.38 7.09 14.34
N LEU A 20 27.82 5.99 13.73
CA LEU A 20 27.49 5.65 12.36
C LEU A 20 25.97 5.72 12.26
N ALA A 21 25.48 6.66 11.47
CA ALA A 21 24.09 6.69 11.05
C ALA A 21 23.77 5.28 10.54
N ARG A 22 22.92 4.57 11.29
CA ARG A 22 22.46 3.25 10.86
C ARG A 22 21.38 3.54 9.84
N ASP A 23 21.73 3.45 8.55
CA ASP A 23 20.74 3.36 7.48
C ASP A 23 19.66 2.36 7.90
N VAL A 24 18.39 2.68 7.65
CA VAL A 24 17.31 1.69 7.78
C VAL A 24 17.68 0.50 6.91
N ARG A 25 18.03 -0.58 7.57
CA ARG A 25 18.65 -1.72 6.90
C ARG A 25 17.63 -2.40 5.99
N SER A 26 18.07 -2.87 4.84
CA SER A 26 17.22 -3.57 3.86
C SER A 26 16.48 -4.77 4.47
N GLU A 27 17.01 -5.37 5.53
CA GLU A 27 16.37 -6.44 6.32
C GLU A 27 15.07 -6.04 7.03
N GLU A 28 14.79 -4.74 7.18
CA GLU A 28 13.51 -4.23 7.69
C GLU A 28 12.37 -4.45 6.68
N PHE A 29 12.68 -4.70 5.41
CA PHE A 29 11.71 -4.91 4.35
C PHE A 29 11.70 -6.37 3.92
N GLN A 30 10.53 -7.00 3.96
CA GLN A 30 10.32 -8.27 3.28
C GLN A 30 10.21 -8.00 1.79
N ILE A 31 11.20 -8.47 1.04
CA ILE A 31 11.21 -8.40 -0.42
C ILE A 31 10.97 -9.82 -0.94
N LEU A 32 9.78 -10.06 -1.48
CA LEU A 32 9.42 -11.35 -2.07
C LEU A 32 9.94 -11.46 -3.50
N ALA A 33 10.05 -12.69 -4.02
CA ALA A 33 10.47 -12.93 -5.40
C ALA A 33 9.59 -12.20 -6.43
N GLN A 34 8.29 -12.10 -6.17
CA GLN A 34 7.35 -11.35 -7.00
C GLN A 34 7.61 -9.84 -6.99
N ASP A 35 8.07 -9.29 -5.86
CA ASP A 35 8.38 -7.86 -5.73
C ASP A 35 9.62 -7.56 -6.59
N GLN A 36 10.66 -8.39 -6.49
CA GLN A 36 11.88 -8.27 -7.29
C GLN A 36 11.60 -8.43 -8.78
N ALA A 37 10.80 -9.43 -9.16
CA ALA A 37 10.42 -9.66 -10.55
C ALA A 37 9.64 -8.47 -11.13
N PHE A 38 8.75 -7.87 -10.32
CA PHE A 38 8.02 -6.69 -10.74
C PHE A 38 8.92 -5.45 -10.85
N GLU A 39 9.82 -5.22 -9.89
CA GLU A 39 10.78 -4.10 -9.95
C GLU A 39 11.71 -4.21 -11.16
N ALA A 40 12.25 -5.40 -11.44
CA ALA A 40 13.06 -5.66 -12.62
C ALA A 40 12.26 -5.41 -13.92
N LYS A 41 11.01 -5.87 -13.96
CA LYS A 41 10.11 -5.63 -15.10
C LYS A 41 9.82 -4.14 -15.28
N ALA A 42 9.55 -3.41 -14.21
CA ALA A 42 9.27 -1.98 -14.26
C ALA A 42 10.49 -1.17 -14.71
N ALA A 43 11.69 -1.56 -14.24
CA ALA A 43 12.95 -0.93 -14.65
C ALA A 43 13.30 -1.19 -16.13
N ALA A 44 12.96 -2.37 -16.65
CA ALA A 44 13.19 -2.72 -18.05
C ALA A 44 12.11 -2.19 -19.01
N LEU A 45 10.96 -1.75 -18.49
CA LEU A 45 9.85 -1.26 -19.31
C LEU A 45 10.20 0.07 -19.97
N ASN A 46 10.10 0.14 -21.29
CA ASN A 46 10.27 1.37 -22.06
C ASN A 46 9.00 1.68 -22.86
N LEU A 47 8.10 2.50 -22.32
CA LEU A 47 6.86 2.88 -23.03
C LEU A 47 7.10 3.80 -24.23
N GLU A 48 8.30 4.36 -24.38
CA GLU A 48 8.68 5.11 -25.58
C GLU A 48 8.88 4.20 -26.79
N ASP A 49 9.13 2.90 -26.57
CA ASP A 49 9.19 1.91 -27.65
C ASP A 49 7.80 1.75 -28.30
N PRO A 50 7.68 1.96 -29.64
CA PRO A 50 6.40 1.89 -30.34
C PRO A 50 5.79 0.50 -30.42
N SER A 51 6.52 -0.55 -30.07
CA SER A 51 6.00 -1.91 -30.01
C SER A 51 5.02 -2.13 -28.85
N TYR A 52 5.07 -1.30 -27.80
CA TYR A 52 4.04 -1.31 -26.76
C TYR A 52 2.77 -0.61 -27.24
N GLN A 53 1.63 -1.28 -27.05
CA GLN A 53 0.33 -0.67 -27.31
C GLN A 53 -0.19 -0.04 -26.02
N LEU A 54 -0.63 1.21 -26.15
CA LEU A 54 -1.18 1.99 -25.06
C LEU A 54 -2.68 2.12 -25.31
N GLU A 55 -3.47 1.92 -24.26
CA GLU A 55 -4.91 2.12 -24.31
C GLU A 55 -5.33 3.05 -23.17
N TYR A 56 -6.28 3.94 -23.46
CA TYR A 56 -6.88 4.76 -22.42
C TYR A 56 -7.60 3.88 -21.40
N LYS A 57 -7.37 4.10 -20.11
CA LYS A 57 -8.06 3.36 -19.04
C LYS A 57 -9.54 3.79 -18.96
N PRO A 58 -10.50 2.90 -19.30
CA PRO A 58 -11.91 3.21 -19.12
C PRO A 58 -12.35 2.96 -17.68
N GLY A 59 -13.43 3.61 -17.26
CA GLY A 59 -14.13 3.34 -16.00
C GLY A 59 -13.42 3.81 -14.73
N GLY A 60 -14.18 3.87 -13.64
CA GLY A 60 -13.77 4.48 -12.37
C GLY A 60 -13.55 5.99 -12.50
N THR A 61 -13.08 6.62 -11.43
CA THR A 61 -12.78 8.07 -11.41
C THR A 61 -11.36 8.39 -11.88
N SER A 62 -10.42 7.45 -11.74
CA SER A 62 -9.02 7.61 -12.13
C SER A 62 -8.77 7.46 -13.64
N LEU A 63 -7.89 8.32 -14.16
CA LEU A 63 -7.40 8.32 -15.53
C LEU A 63 -5.99 7.71 -15.62
N GLY A 64 -5.65 7.09 -16.75
CA GLY A 64 -4.33 6.51 -16.99
C GLY A 64 -4.25 5.68 -18.26
N LEU A 65 -3.17 4.91 -18.39
CA LEU A 65 -2.90 4.04 -19.54
C LEU A 65 -2.93 2.58 -19.12
N LYS A 66 -3.62 1.73 -19.88
CA LYS A 66 -3.35 0.29 -19.91
C LYS A 66 -2.21 0.02 -20.88
N ILE A 67 -1.35 -0.92 -20.54
CA ILE A 67 -0.15 -1.24 -21.29
C ILE A 67 -0.27 -2.68 -21.79
N LYS A 68 -0.09 -2.86 -23.10
CA LYS A 68 0.05 -4.17 -23.74
C LYS A 68 1.45 -4.31 -24.34
N ASP A 69 2.04 -5.49 -24.18
CA ASP A 69 3.31 -5.84 -24.81
C ASP A 69 3.15 -6.04 -26.33
N PRO A 70 4.25 -6.26 -27.08
CA PRO A 70 4.20 -6.45 -28.54
C PRO A 70 3.36 -7.66 -28.98
N ALA A 71 3.11 -8.63 -28.10
CA ALA A 71 2.22 -9.76 -28.35
C ALA A 71 0.74 -9.43 -28.07
N GLY A 72 0.43 -8.18 -27.70
CA GLY A 72 -0.91 -7.70 -27.37
C GLY A 72 -1.38 -8.10 -25.97
N LYS A 73 -0.53 -8.72 -25.15
CA LYS A 73 -0.88 -9.14 -23.79
C LYS A 73 -0.78 -7.97 -22.84
N SER A 74 -1.82 -7.74 -22.05
CA SER A 74 -1.80 -6.70 -21.02
C SER A 74 -0.77 -7.03 -19.93
N VAL A 75 0.16 -6.10 -19.70
CA VAL A 75 1.28 -6.26 -18.77
C VAL A 75 1.15 -5.40 -17.51
N GLY A 76 0.24 -4.42 -17.53
CA GLY A 76 -0.03 -3.52 -16.41
C GLY A 76 -0.75 -2.26 -16.81
N LYS A 77 -0.69 -1.26 -15.91
CA LYS A 77 -1.22 0.08 -16.12
C LYS A 77 -0.25 1.11 -15.56
N PHE A 78 -0.25 2.29 -16.19
CA PHE A 78 0.38 3.51 -15.70
C PHE A 78 -0.70 4.46 -15.20
N LEU A 79 -0.53 4.98 -13.98
CA LEU A 79 -1.46 5.91 -13.34
C LEU A 79 -0.71 7.18 -12.93
N PRO A 80 -0.91 8.31 -13.62
CA PRO A 80 -0.41 9.61 -13.18
C PRO A 80 -1.21 10.13 -11.99
N ALA A 81 -0.61 11.04 -11.22
CA ALA A 81 -1.31 11.67 -10.11
C ALA A 81 -2.44 12.59 -10.60
N ASN A 82 -3.65 12.42 -10.07
CA ASN A 82 -4.82 13.29 -10.24
C ASN A 82 -5.71 13.22 -8.98
N GLY A 83 -6.82 13.97 -8.95
CA GLY A 83 -7.76 13.98 -7.83
C GLY A 83 -8.31 12.62 -7.38
N ALA A 84 -8.32 11.61 -8.26
CA ALA A 84 -8.78 10.24 -7.96
C ALA A 84 -7.66 9.19 -7.93
N ALA A 85 -6.39 9.56 -8.14
CA ALA A 85 -5.27 8.63 -8.17
C ALA A 85 -4.07 9.24 -7.47
N ASN A 86 -3.85 8.84 -6.21
CA ASN A 86 -2.67 9.23 -5.46
C ASN A 86 -1.50 8.27 -5.72
N SER A 87 -0.64 8.60 -6.70
CA SER A 87 0.54 7.79 -7.02
C SER A 87 1.51 7.63 -5.86
N GLU A 88 1.64 8.63 -4.97
CA GLU A 88 2.46 8.52 -3.77
C GLU A 88 1.87 7.46 -2.83
N ALA A 89 0.57 7.54 -2.55
CA ALA A 89 -0.07 6.61 -1.63
C ALA A 89 -0.06 5.16 -2.15
N GLN A 90 -0.19 4.96 -3.46
CA GLN A 90 -0.04 3.66 -4.09
C GLN A 90 1.37 3.08 -3.84
N LEU A 91 2.42 3.89 -4.01
CA LEU A 91 3.81 3.49 -3.77
C LEU A 91 4.10 3.22 -2.30
N VAL A 92 3.71 4.16 -1.43
CA VAL A 92 3.92 4.05 0.01
C VAL A 92 3.18 2.84 0.57
N SER A 93 1.97 2.54 0.10
CA SER A 93 1.23 1.35 0.54
C SER A 93 1.99 0.05 0.24
N HIS A 94 2.58 -0.07 -0.95
CA HIS A 94 3.41 -1.23 -1.30
C HIS A 94 4.69 -1.31 -0.44
N ARG A 95 5.41 -0.20 -0.29
CA ARG A 95 6.64 -0.16 0.54
C ARG A 95 6.36 -0.42 2.03
N LEU A 96 5.25 0.11 2.54
CA LEU A 96 4.83 -0.12 3.90
C LEU A 96 4.39 -1.57 4.10
N ALA A 97 3.75 -2.19 3.11
CA ALA A 97 3.43 -3.62 3.14
C ALA A 97 4.69 -4.50 3.21
N GLN A 98 5.75 -4.15 2.47
CA GLN A 98 7.06 -4.82 2.58
C GLN A 98 7.63 -4.67 4.00
N PHE A 99 7.58 -3.46 4.57
CA PHE A 99 8.03 -3.20 5.94
C PHE A 99 7.22 -3.99 6.99
N LEU A 100 5.90 -4.08 6.80
CA LEU A 100 4.96 -4.82 7.66
C LEU A 100 4.96 -6.33 7.39
N ARG A 101 5.77 -6.81 6.44
CA ARG A 101 5.89 -8.22 6.03
C ARG A 101 4.57 -8.84 5.53
N MET A 102 3.85 -8.07 4.72
CA MET A 102 2.58 -8.44 4.11
C MET A 102 2.50 -8.06 2.62
N SER A 103 3.64 -7.90 1.94
CA SER A 103 3.66 -7.49 0.51
C SER A 103 2.94 -8.48 -0.41
N ALA A 104 2.80 -9.75 0.01
CA ALA A 104 1.97 -10.73 -0.70
C ALA A 104 0.49 -10.33 -0.84
N LEU A 105 -0.01 -9.49 0.06
CA LEU A 105 -1.42 -9.05 0.11
C LEU A 105 -1.66 -7.71 -0.60
N VAL A 106 -0.64 -7.11 -1.20
CA VAL A 106 -0.73 -5.75 -1.75
C VAL A 106 -0.19 -5.74 -3.17
N VAL A 107 -0.85 -4.99 -4.06
CA VAL A 107 -0.35 -4.92 -5.45
C VAL A 107 1.03 -4.26 -5.50
N PRO A 108 2.02 -4.92 -6.15
CA PRO A 108 3.31 -4.30 -6.39
C PRO A 108 3.15 -3.00 -7.16
N SER A 109 3.86 -1.97 -6.72
CA SER A 109 3.78 -0.62 -7.27
C SER A 109 5.18 -0.01 -7.39
N ALA A 110 5.49 0.57 -8.55
CA ALA A 110 6.82 1.11 -8.86
C ALA A 110 6.71 2.53 -9.46
N PRO A 111 7.59 3.46 -9.07
CA PRO A 111 7.57 4.80 -9.64
C PRO A 111 7.93 4.71 -11.13
N TYR A 112 7.26 5.48 -11.96
CA TYR A 112 7.56 5.51 -13.39
C TYR A 112 7.30 6.89 -13.96
N THR A 113 8.14 7.28 -14.92
CA THR A 113 7.96 8.53 -15.67
C THR A 113 7.90 8.17 -17.14
N ILE A 114 6.77 8.48 -17.77
CA ILE A 114 6.64 8.33 -19.23
C ILE A 114 7.39 9.47 -19.92
N GLY A 115 7.97 9.20 -21.09
CA GLY A 115 8.73 10.18 -21.86
C GLY A 115 7.87 10.94 -22.88
N PRO A 116 8.49 11.67 -23.81
CA PRO A 116 7.78 12.59 -24.70
C PRO A 116 6.75 11.91 -25.61
N ARG A 117 7.09 10.77 -26.21
CA ARG A 117 6.19 10.08 -27.15
C ARG A 117 4.97 9.57 -26.42
N THR A 118 5.16 8.86 -25.30
CA THR A 118 4.03 8.33 -24.53
C THR A 118 3.18 9.45 -23.93
N THR A 119 3.80 10.55 -23.49
CA THR A 119 3.09 11.73 -22.97
C THR A 119 2.19 12.34 -24.05
N GLN A 120 2.69 12.50 -25.27
CA GLN A 120 1.91 13.05 -26.38
C GLN A 120 0.76 12.12 -26.81
N ILE A 121 0.99 10.80 -26.84
CA ILE A 121 -0.06 9.82 -27.10
C ILE A 121 -1.17 9.94 -26.05
N PHE A 122 -0.80 10.02 -24.77
CA PHE A 122 -1.76 10.13 -23.68
C PHE A 122 -2.53 11.46 -23.73
N TYR A 123 -1.87 12.57 -24.06
CA TYR A 123 -2.53 13.85 -24.32
C TYR A 123 -3.56 13.76 -25.44
N GLY A 124 -3.21 13.12 -26.56
CA GLY A 124 -4.13 12.87 -27.67
C GLY A 124 -5.36 12.06 -27.23
N MET A 125 -5.16 11.03 -26.41
CA MET A 125 -6.26 10.25 -25.83
C MET A 125 -7.14 11.07 -24.90
N LEU A 126 -6.55 11.87 -24.00
CA LEU A 126 -7.27 12.74 -23.09
C LEU A 126 -8.13 13.72 -23.89
N THR A 127 -7.56 14.46 -24.84
CA THR A 127 -8.33 15.44 -25.64
C THR A 127 -9.42 14.83 -26.52
N SER A 128 -9.30 13.55 -26.88
CA SER A 128 -10.29 12.84 -27.71
C SER A 128 -11.38 12.14 -26.89
N ALA A 129 -11.16 11.95 -25.59
CA ALA A 129 -12.09 11.23 -24.73
C ALA A 129 -13.32 12.09 -24.39
N ASN A 130 -14.52 11.55 -24.62
CA ASN A 130 -15.78 12.19 -24.22
C ASN A 130 -16.22 11.70 -22.82
N GLU A 131 -15.70 12.33 -21.78
CA GLU A 131 -15.94 11.93 -20.40
C GLU A 131 -17.31 12.40 -19.87
N ARG A 132 -18.21 11.43 -19.64
CA ARG A 132 -19.56 11.70 -19.11
C ARG A 132 -19.59 11.90 -17.60
N ASN A 133 -18.64 11.32 -16.87
CA ASN A 133 -18.53 11.46 -15.42
C ASN A 133 -17.84 12.78 -15.05
N GLN A 134 -18.42 13.54 -14.11
CA GLN A 134 -17.88 14.85 -13.69
C GLN A 134 -16.45 14.75 -13.15
N TRP A 135 -16.20 13.84 -12.21
CA TRP A 135 -14.88 13.66 -11.61
C TRP A 135 -13.81 13.27 -12.64
N ARG A 136 -14.18 12.47 -13.65
CA ARG A 136 -13.26 12.16 -14.75
C ARG A 136 -12.95 13.37 -15.62
N ARG A 137 -13.91 14.27 -15.87
CA ARG A 137 -13.64 15.54 -16.59
C ARG A 137 -12.69 16.44 -15.82
N GLU A 138 -12.91 16.59 -14.51
CA GLU A 138 -12.01 17.38 -13.66
C GLU A 138 -10.58 16.80 -13.66
N ASN A 139 -10.44 15.48 -13.54
CA ASN A 139 -9.14 14.81 -13.63
C ASN A 139 -8.52 14.92 -15.05
N GLN A 140 -9.34 14.95 -16.10
CA GLN A 140 -8.91 15.08 -17.49
C GLN A 140 -8.31 16.47 -17.72
N ASP A 141 -9.00 17.52 -17.26
CA ASP A 141 -8.54 18.90 -17.33
C ASP A 141 -7.23 19.09 -16.55
N GLU A 142 -7.15 18.57 -15.33
CA GLU A 142 -5.94 18.61 -14.49
C GLU A 142 -4.73 17.95 -15.19
N LEU A 143 -4.93 16.78 -15.81
CA LEU A 143 -3.85 16.08 -16.51
C LEU A 143 -3.45 16.78 -17.81
N ILE A 144 -4.41 17.36 -18.55
CA ILE A 144 -4.14 18.17 -19.74
C ILE A 144 -3.27 19.37 -19.37
N GLU A 145 -3.57 20.07 -18.28
CA GLU A 145 -2.76 21.20 -17.79
C GLU A 145 -1.36 20.75 -17.39
N LYS A 146 -1.23 19.64 -16.64
CA LYS A 146 0.08 19.08 -16.25
C LYS A 146 0.93 18.72 -17.46
N ILE A 147 0.35 18.10 -18.48
CA ILE A 147 1.07 17.73 -19.70
C ILE A 147 1.46 18.98 -20.49
N ARG A 148 0.61 20.01 -20.56
CA ARG A 148 0.98 21.28 -21.22
C ARG A 148 2.16 21.97 -20.53
N ALA A 149 2.20 21.92 -19.20
CA ALA A 149 3.30 22.49 -18.42
C ALA A 149 4.61 21.70 -18.58
N ASN A 150 4.54 20.39 -18.82
CA ASN A 150 5.69 19.52 -19.03
C ASN A 150 5.42 18.49 -20.14
N PRO A 151 5.50 18.89 -21.43
CA PRO A 151 5.07 18.04 -22.55
C PRO A 151 6.00 16.83 -22.79
N ASN A 152 7.20 16.85 -22.20
CA ASN A 152 8.22 15.83 -22.41
C ASN A 152 8.21 14.73 -21.35
N SER A 153 7.43 14.89 -20.27
CA SER A 153 7.37 13.87 -19.23
C SER A 153 6.16 13.99 -18.32
N LEU A 154 5.67 12.84 -17.86
CA LEU A 154 4.64 12.76 -16.83
C LEU A 154 4.98 11.66 -15.83
N ALA A 155 5.09 12.04 -14.56
CA ALA A 155 5.36 11.10 -13.47
C ALA A 155 4.07 10.41 -13.02
N GLY A 156 4.21 9.16 -12.59
CA GLY A 156 3.12 8.35 -12.04
C GLY A 156 3.61 7.07 -11.40
N VAL A 157 2.72 6.08 -11.35
CA VAL A 157 2.99 4.75 -10.81
C VAL A 157 2.64 3.68 -11.83
N LEU A 158 3.50 2.67 -11.96
CA LEU A 158 3.20 1.42 -12.63
C LEU A 158 2.66 0.41 -11.63
N THR A 159 1.63 -0.32 -12.05
CA THR A 159 1.14 -1.51 -11.34
C THR A 159 0.97 -2.64 -12.35
N PRO A 160 1.25 -3.90 -11.98
CA PRO A 160 1.09 -5.04 -12.87
C PRO A 160 -0.39 -5.27 -13.18
N LYS A 161 -0.65 -6.06 -14.24
CA LYS A 161 -1.96 -6.69 -14.40
C LYS A 161 -2.07 -7.81 -13.37
N THR A 162 -3.18 -7.86 -12.67
CA THR A 162 -3.52 -8.93 -11.74
C THR A 162 -4.75 -9.70 -12.27
N ASP A 163 -4.96 -10.91 -11.76
CA ASP A 163 -6.23 -11.62 -11.89
C ASP A 163 -6.92 -11.52 -10.53
N GLU A 164 -7.98 -10.73 -10.45
CA GLU A 164 -8.68 -10.38 -9.21
C GLU A 164 -10.20 -10.58 -9.32
N TRP A 165 -10.83 -10.80 -8.17
CA TRP A 165 -12.27 -10.89 -8.03
C TRP A 165 -12.73 -10.02 -6.87
N GLU A 166 -13.88 -9.39 -7.03
CA GLU A 166 -14.55 -8.67 -5.96
C GLU A 166 -15.14 -9.66 -4.94
N ALA A 167 -14.89 -9.42 -3.64
CA ALA A 167 -15.52 -10.15 -2.55
C ALA A 167 -16.85 -9.46 -2.19
N LEU A 168 -17.89 -9.78 -2.96
CA LEU A 168 -19.15 -9.04 -3.09
C LEU A 168 -19.96 -8.84 -1.79
N ASP A 169 -19.69 -9.61 -0.75
CA ASP A 169 -20.47 -9.61 0.50
C ASP A 169 -19.69 -9.15 1.74
N VAL A 170 -18.39 -8.83 1.58
CA VAL A 170 -17.55 -8.33 2.68
C VAL A 170 -17.76 -6.84 2.92
N ALA A 171 -18.02 -6.07 1.86
CA ALA A 171 -18.28 -4.63 1.94
C ALA A 171 -19.77 -4.31 2.09
N ASN A 172 -20.07 -3.17 2.70
CA ASN A 172 -21.36 -2.49 2.64
C ASN A 172 -21.14 -1.12 1.94
N PRO A 173 -21.30 -1.07 0.61
CA PRO A 173 -21.02 0.14 -0.17
C PRO A 173 -21.89 1.33 0.23
N ASP A 174 -23.17 1.10 0.55
CA ASP A 174 -24.12 2.16 0.91
C ASP A 174 -23.71 2.90 2.18
N ALA A 175 -23.12 2.17 3.13
CA ALA A 175 -22.60 2.73 4.38
C ALA A 175 -21.10 3.07 4.32
N ASN A 176 -20.45 2.86 3.17
CA ASN A 176 -19.00 3.02 2.97
C ASN A 176 -18.18 2.37 4.09
N THR A 177 -18.50 1.11 4.43
CA THR A 177 -17.87 0.38 5.53
C THR A 177 -17.94 -1.14 5.31
N ILE A 178 -17.43 -1.93 6.27
CA ILE A 178 -17.54 -3.38 6.24
C ILE A 178 -18.98 -3.86 6.47
N ASN A 179 -19.39 -4.92 5.79
CA ASN A 179 -20.64 -5.62 6.12
C ASN A 179 -20.50 -6.34 7.46
N ARG A 180 -21.06 -5.76 8.52
CA ARG A 180 -20.98 -6.30 9.89
C ARG A 180 -21.62 -7.68 10.07
N ALA A 181 -22.53 -8.07 9.16
CA ALA A 181 -23.13 -9.39 9.20
C ALA A 181 -22.21 -10.48 8.62
N HIS A 182 -21.19 -10.10 7.84
CA HIS A 182 -20.28 -11.04 7.23
C HIS A 182 -19.37 -11.71 8.29
N PRO A 183 -19.12 -13.04 8.24
CA PRO A 183 -18.30 -13.74 9.23
C PRO A 183 -16.91 -13.12 9.46
N ILE A 184 -16.21 -12.72 8.38
CA ILE A 184 -14.90 -12.03 8.49
C ILE A 184 -15.00 -10.77 9.35
N ALA A 185 -16.07 -9.98 9.22
CA ALA A 185 -16.26 -8.78 10.02
C ALA A 185 -16.41 -9.08 11.51
N GLN A 186 -16.95 -10.25 11.85
CA GLN A 186 -17.06 -10.72 13.23
C GLN A 186 -15.72 -11.29 13.73
N PHE A 187 -15.00 -12.03 12.88
CA PHE A 187 -13.73 -12.66 13.22
C PHE A 187 -12.57 -11.68 13.44
N ILE A 188 -12.62 -10.48 12.86
CA ILE A 188 -11.61 -9.44 13.08
C ILE A 188 -11.89 -8.56 14.31
N ARG A 189 -12.90 -8.90 15.11
CA ARG A 189 -13.27 -8.17 16.32
C ARG A 189 -12.89 -8.92 17.58
N ALA A 190 -12.32 -8.22 18.56
CA ALA A 190 -11.93 -8.80 19.86
C ALA A 190 -13.12 -9.41 20.60
N ASP A 191 -14.29 -8.77 20.54
CA ASP A 191 -15.55 -9.22 21.16
C ASP A 191 -16.33 -10.25 20.31
N GLY A 192 -15.83 -10.57 19.11
CA GLY A 192 -16.45 -11.52 18.20
C GLY A 192 -15.96 -12.96 18.37
N PRO A 193 -16.59 -13.94 17.69
CA PRO A 193 -16.14 -15.32 17.68
C PRO A 193 -14.70 -15.43 17.19
N ARG A 194 -13.94 -16.42 17.70
CA ARG A 194 -12.61 -16.73 17.16
C ARG A 194 -12.76 -17.45 15.82
N PRO A 195 -12.04 -17.03 14.77
CA PRO A 195 -11.98 -17.82 13.54
C PRO A 195 -11.28 -19.16 13.80
N THR A 196 -11.63 -20.17 13.02
CA THR A 196 -11.08 -21.52 13.15
C THR A 196 -10.26 -21.92 11.91
N THR A 197 -9.81 -23.17 11.86
CA THR A 197 -9.20 -23.75 10.65
C THR A 197 -10.23 -24.24 9.63
N ARG A 198 -11.54 -24.04 9.88
CA ARG A 198 -12.60 -24.38 8.93
C ARG A 198 -12.39 -23.61 7.62
N GLU A 199 -12.50 -24.31 6.50
CA GLU A 199 -12.41 -23.69 5.18
C GLU A 199 -13.66 -22.85 4.88
N MET A 200 -13.45 -21.69 4.27
CA MET A 200 -14.50 -20.81 3.78
C MET A 200 -14.17 -20.29 2.38
N SER A 201 -15.20 -19.82 1.68
CA SER A 201 -15.09 -19.14 0.38
C SER A 201 -15.62 -17.71 0.49
N LEU A 202 -15.36 -16.89 -0.52
CA LEU A 202 -15.88 -15.53 -0.62
C LEU A 202 -16.80 -15.42 -1.84
N LYS A 203 -17.98 -14.81 -1.65
CA LYS A 203 -18.95 -14.65 -2.73
C LYS A 203 -18.37 -13.76 -3.82
N GLY A 204 -18.49 -14.19 -5.07
CA GLY A 204 -17.96 -13.48 -6.24
C GLY A 204 -16.61 -13.99 -6.74
N VAL A 205 -15.90 -14.79 -5.94
CA VAL A 205 -14.58 -15.33 -6.30
C VAL A 205 -14.73 -16.72 -6.93
N LYS A 206 -14.22 -16.90 -8.15
CA LYS A 206 -14.23 -18.18 -8.87
C LYS A 206 -12.92 -18.42 -9.59
N ALA A 207 -12.39 -19.64 -9.48
CA ALA A 207 -11.23 -20.05 -10.25
C ALA A 207 -11.54 -20.13 -11.76
N LYS A 208 -10.51 -20.06 -12.60
CA LYS A 208 -10.65 -20.14 -14.08
C LYS A 208 -11.30 -21.44 -14.56
N ASN A 209 -11.13 -22.53 -13.81
CA ASN A 209 -11.75 -23.83 -14.08
C ASN A 209 -13.18 -23.96 -13.51
N GLY A 210 -13.74 -22.88 -12.95
CA GLY A 210 -15.07 -22.85 -12.35
C GLY A 210 -15.14 -23.36 -10.90
N SER A 211 -14.04 -23.84 -10.31
CA SER A 211 -14.05 -24.26 -8.91
C SER A 211 -14.22 -23.07 -7.96
N THR A 212 -14.75 -23.35 -6.77
CA THR A 212 -14.86 -22.36 -5.68
C THR A 212 -13.59 -22.46 -4.84
N PRO A 213 -12.68 -21.47 -4.91
CA PRO A 213 -11.47 -21.48 -4.10
C PRO A 213 -11.83 -21.30 -2.63
N THR A 214 -11.06 -21.93 -1.74
CA THR A 214 -11.25 -21.83 -0.29
C THR A 214 -9.96 -21.52 0.43
N GLN A 215 -10.10 -21.02 1.65
CA GLN A 215 -9.04 -20.82 2.62
C GLN A 215 -9.64 -20.90 4.03
N SER A 216 -8.82 -21.19 5.04
CA SER A 216 -9.27 -21.20 6.42
C SER A 216 -9.80 -19.83 6.88
N GLU A 217 -10.83 -19.84 7.73
CA GLU A 217 -11.37 -18.65 8.37
C GLU A 217 -10.29 -17.83 9.08
N LEU A 218 -9.38 -18.51 9.78
CA LEU A 218 -8.28 -17.89 10.50
C LEU A 218 -7.38 -17.09 9.56
N GLU A 219 -6.97 -17.71 8.45
CA GLU A 219 -6.06 -17.08 7.52
C GLU A 219 -6.71 -15.91 6.78
N LEU A 220 -7.95 -16.05 6.29
CA LEU A 220 -8.65 -14.93 5.65
C LEU A 220 -8.91 -13.78 6.63
N SER A 221 -9.26 -14.07 7.88
CA SER A 221 -9.48 -13.04 8.89
C SER A 221 -8.19 -12.30 9.25
N ARG A 222 -7.07 -13.04 9.34
CA ARG A 222 -5.74 -12.47 9.56
C ARG A 222 -5.34 -11.55 8.41
N GLN A 223 -5.43 -12.02 7.17
CA GLN A 223 -5.11 -11.22 5.97
C GLN A 223 -5.96 -9.96 5.88
N PHE A 224 -7.27 -10.08 6.14
CA PHE A 224 -8.17 -8.94 6.11
C PHE A 224 -7.83 -7.91 7.19
N SER A 225 -7.57 -8.37 8.43
CA SER A 225 -7.10 -7.51 9.52
C SER A 225 -5.79 -6.79 9.15
N GLN A 226 -4.85 -7.49 8.51
CA GLN A 226 -3.60 -6.91 8.04
C GLN A 226 -3.83 -5.78 7.02
N ILE A 227 -4.77 -5.96 6.08
CA ILE A 227 -5.16 -4.91 5.12
C ILE A 227 -5.81 -3.72 5.83
N MET A 228 -6.64 -3.95 6.86
CA MET A 228 -7.24 -2.86 7.64
C MET A 228 -6.18 -2.03 8.39
N VAL A 229 -5.12 -2.67 8.89
CA VAL A 229 -3.98 -1.98 9.49
C VAL A 229 -3.24 -1.13 8.45
N LEU A 230 -2.97 -1.69 7.26
CA LEU A 230 -2.35 -0.92 6.18
C LEU A 230 -3.20 0.28 5.77
N ASP A 231 -4.50 0.08 5.58
CA ASP A 231 -5.46 1.11 5.20
C ASP A 231 -5.52 2.24 6.23
N LEU A 232 -5.51 1.90 7.52
CA LEU A 232 -5.44 2.88 8.61
C LEU A 232 -4.16 3.73 8.52
N LEU A 233 -3.01 3.09 8.31
CA LEU A 233 -1.71 3.78 8.26
C LEU A 233 -1.60 4.66 7.01
N CYS A 234 -2.11 4.20 5.87
CA CYS A 234 -2.11 4.93 4.62
C CYS A 234 -3.25 5.95 4.50
N GLY A 235 -4.25 5.91 5.37
CA GLY A 235 -5.42 6.81 5.29
C GLY A 235 -6.26 6.53 4.05
N GLN A 236 -6.48 5.25 3.76
CA GLN A 236 -7.34 4.78 2.67
C GLN A 236 -8.79 5.23 2.93
N TRP A 237 -9.44 5.87 1.97
CA TRP A 237 -10.85 6.29 2.11
C TRP A 237 -11.79 5.57 1.15
N ASP A 238 -11.25 4.85 0.17
CA ASP A 238 -12.01 4.28 -0.95
C ASP A 238 -12.14 2.74 -0.89
N ARG A 239 -11.70 2.10 0.19
CA ARG A 239 -11.71 0.61 0.31
C ARG A 239 -13.10 0.01 0.15
N TRP A 240 -14.13 0.72 0.62
CA TRP A 240 -15.50 0.19 0.70
C TRP A 240 -16.37 0.58 -0.49
N SER A 241 -15.83 1.33 -1.44
CA SER A 241 -16.51 1.78 -2.65
C SER A 241 -15.99 0.99 -3.87
N GLY A 242 -16.80 0.92 -4.93
CA GLY A 242 -16.36 0.47 -6.25
C GLY A 242 -15.83 -0.97 -6.35
N GLY A 243 -16.09 -1.83 -5.36
CA GLY A 243 -15.59 -3.21 -5.35
C GLY A 243 -14.12 -3.36 -4.93
N ASN A 244 -13.58 -2.38 -4.19
CA ASN A 244 -12.17 -2.35 -3.77
C ASN A 244 -11.80 -3.30 -2.61
N VAL A 245 -12.76 -4.10 -2.15
CA VAL A 245 -12.50 -5.29 -1.32
C VAL A 245 -12.33 -6.48 -2.24
N GLU A 246 -11.07 -6.75 -2.58
CA GLU A 246 -10.71 -7.74 -3.59
C GLU A 246 -10.09 -8.98 -2.96
N ALA A 247 -10.22 -10.09 -3.68
CA ALA A 247 -9.58 -11.35 -3.39
C ALA A 247 -8.92 -11.92 -4.66
N SER A 248 -7.95 -12.80 -4.47
CA SER A 248 -7.27 -13.51 -5.54
C SER A 248 -7.04 -14.97 -5.16
N ILE A 249 -6.46 -15.72 -6.09
CA ILE A 249 -6.21 -17.16 -5.98
C ILE A 249 -4.72 -17.37 -6.24
N ASP A 250 -4.03 -18.00 -5.30
CA ASP A 250 -2.60 -18.27 -5.43
C ASP A 250 -2.30 -19.38 -6.45
N GLY A 251 -1.01 -19.65 -6.67
CA GLY A 251 -0.57 -20.71 -7.59
C GLY A 251 -1.01 -22.13 -7.19
N ASN A 252 -1.45 -22.33 -5.95
CA ASN A 252 -1.96 -23.59 -5.40
C ASN A 252 -3.50 -23.66 -5.40
N GLY A 253 -4.19 -22.64 -5.94
CA GLY A 253 -5.65 -22.59 -5.94
C GLY A 253 -6.26 -22.09 -4.63
N LYS A 254 -5.46 -21.58 -3.69
CA LYS A 254 -5.94 -21.08 -2.39
C LYS A 254 -6.39 -19.62 -2.47
N LEU A 255 -7.50 -19.35 -1.82
CA LEU A 255 -8.10 -18.02 -1.72
C LEU A 255 -7.27 -17.12 -0.78
N PHE A 256 -7.11 -15.85 -1.14
CA PHE A 256 -6.54 -14.84 -0.25
C PHE A 256 -7.10 -13.44 -0.54
N PHE A 257 -7.10 -12.55 0.45
CA PHE A 257 -7.46 -11.14 0.25
C PHE A 257 -6.33 -10.35 -0.40
N PHE A 258 -6.66 -9.35 -1.23
CA PHE A 258 -5.68 -8.58 -1.97
C PHE A 258 -6.04 -7.09 -2.03
N ALA A 259 -5.06 -6.22 -1.74
CA ALA A 259 -5.22 -4.77 -1.71
C ALA A 259 -4.57 -4.13 -2.95
N ARG A 260 -5.36 -3.94 -4.01
CA ARG A 260 -4.89 -3.40 -5.29
C ARG A 260 -5.08 -1.89 -5.41
N ASP A 261 -6.29 -1.39 -5.15
CA ASP A 261 -6.61 0.02 -5.36
C ASP A 261 -6.24 0.86 -4.12
N ASN A 262 -4.97 1.23 -4.04
CA ASN A 262 -4.41 2.03 -2.94
C ASN A 262 -4.23 3.51 -3.34
N GLY A 263 -4.73 3.90 -4.52
CA GLY A 263 -4.71 5.27 -5.02
C GLY A 263 -5.73 6.16 -4.30
N GLY A 264 -6.77 5.58 -3.71
CA GLY A 264 -7.73 6.23 -2.80
C GLY A 264 -7.19 6.47 -1.39
N ALA A 265 -5.89 6.35 -1.16
CA ALA A 265 -5.28 6.68 0.13
C ALA A 265 -4.68 8.10 0.15
N SER A 266 -4.59 8.67 1.35
CA SER A 266 -3.97 9.96 1.60
C SER A 266 -2.89 9.84 2.66
N MET A 267 -1.63 10.12 2.27
CA MET A 267 -0.53 10.20 3.23
C MET A 267 -0.58 11.44 4.13
N ARG A 268 -1.59 12.30 3.97
CA ARG A 268 -1.80 13.52 4.74
C ARG A 268 -3.01 13.42 5.66
N GLY A 269 -2.90 14.04 6.84
CA GLY A 269 -3.98 14.16 7.82
C GLY A 269 -4.21 12.87 8.61
N THR A 270 -5.26 12.84 9.43
CA THR A 270 -5.65 11.67 10.24
C THR A 270 -7.07 11.20 9.96
N ASN A 271 -7.65 11.72 8.87
CA ASN A 271 -8.97 11.33 8.41
C ASN A 271 -8.94 9.81 8.14
N GLN A 272 -10.04 9.13 8.48
CA GLN A 272 -10.22 7.66 8.43
C GLN A 272 -9.65 6.83 9.57
N VAL A 273 -8.72 7.33 10.41
CA VAL A 273 -8.20 6.53 11.55
C VAL A 273 -9.33 6.01 12.42
N THR A 274 -10.23 6.89 12.84
CA THR A 274 -11.38 6.54 13.66
C THR A 274 -12.33 5.54 12.98
N THR A 275 -12.43 5.57 11.66
CA THR A 275 -13.23 4.62 10.89
C THR A 275 -12.65 3.21 11.04
N TYR A 276 -11.36 3.03 10.76
CA TYR A 276 -10.72 1.72 10.82
C TYR A 276 -10.58 1.18 12.24
N LEU A 277 -10.29 2.04 13.24
CA LEU A 277 -10.27 1.62 14.65
C LEU A 277 -11.64 1.13 15.17
N LYS A 278 -12.75 1.45 14.48
CA LYS A 278 -14.07 0.88 14.78
C LYS A 278 -14.35 -0.44 14.06
N ILE A 279 -13.58 -0.75 13.02
CA ILE A 279 -13.77 -1.93 12.16
C ILE A 279 -12.95 -3.11 12.67
N VAL A 280 -11.67 -2.89 13.01
CA VAL A 280 -10.74 -3.96 13.40
C VAL A 280 -10.33 -3.82 14.87
N SER A 281 -10.41 -4.93 15.61
CA SER A 281 -9.94 -5.01 17.00
C SER A 281 -9.23 -6.33 17.34
N ARG A 282 -9.06 -7.23 16.35
CA ARG A 282 -8.21 -8.42 16.44
C ARG A 282 -7.12 -8.36 15.38
N PHE A 283 -5.87 -8.55 15.78
CA PHE A 283 -4.67 -8.23 15.00
C PHE A 283 -3.69 -9.39 14.91
N ASP A 284 -2.85 -9.36 13.87
CA ASP A 284 -1.65 -10.19 13.83
C ASP A 284 -0.57 -9.60 14.75
N ARG A 285 -0.07 -10.41 15.69
CA ARG A 285 0.90 -9.93 16.70
C ARG A 285 2.20 -9.46 16.07
N ALA A 286 2.71 -10.19 15.08
CA ALA A 286 3.96 -9.82 14.41
C ALA A 286 3.79 -8.50 13.65
N GLN A 287 2.65 -8.29 12.98
CA GLN A 287 2.36 -7.02 12.31
C GLN A 287 2.32 -5.85 13.29
N ILE A 288 1.66 -5.97 14.45
CA ILE A 288 1.64 -4.89 15.45
C ILE A 288 3.04 -4.58 16.00
N GLN A 289 3.89 -5.58 16.18
CA GLN A 289 5.31 -5.36 16.52
C GLN A 289 6.05 -4.58 15.42
N ARG A 290 5.75 -4.83 14.13
CA ARG A 290 6.28 -4.01 13.03
C ARG A 290 5.73 -2.58 13.09
N VAL A 291 4.45 -2.36 13.43
CA VAL A 291 3.90 -1.01 13.63
C VAL A 291 4.61 -0.28 14.78
N GLN A 292 4.94 -0.96 15.87
CA GLN A 292 5.76 -0.37 16.94
C GLN A 292 7.14 0.05 16.40
N ARG A 293 7.82 -0.86 15.67
CA ARG A 293 9.11 -0.55 15.05
C ARG A 293 9.03 0.63 14.07
N LEU A 294 7.93 0.75 13.31
CA LEU A 294 7.66 1.90 12.44
C LEU A 294 7.60 3.20 13.24
N ALA A 295 6.83 3.22 14.33
CA ALA A 295 6.67 4.41 15.16
C ALA A 295 7.99 4.83 15.82
N ASP A 296 8.80 3.85 16.26
CA ASP A 296 10.12 4.11 16.84
C ASP A 296 11.06 4.75 15.80
N LEU A 297 11.14 4.19 14.58
CA LEU A 297 11.94 4.73 13.48
C LEU A 297 11.50 6.14 13.07
N LEU A 298 10.19 6.39 12.98
CA LEU A 298 9.64 7.70 12.63
C LEU A 298 9.87 8.78 13.70
N SER A 299 10.07 8.37 14.95
CA SER A 299 10.37 9.25 16.09
C SER A 299 11.86 9.37 16.37
N GLY A 300 12.67 8.49 15.80
CA GLY A 300 14.10 8.36 16.05
C GLY A 300 15.00 9.05 15.03
N PRO A 301 16.33 8.91 15.17
CA PRO A 301 17.31 9.49 14.25
C PRO A 301 17.23 8.90 12.83
N GLU A 302 16.75 7.66 12.66
CA GLU A 302 16.60 6.99 11.36
C GLU A 302 15.36 7.45 10.55
N ARG A 303 14.64 8.47 11.01
CA ARG A 303 13.40 8.95 10.37
C ARG A 303 13.57 9.25 8.89
N ASN A 304 14.64 9.95 8.51
CA ASN A 304 14.85 10.38 7.13
C ASN A 304 15.17 9.20 6.19
N ASP A 305 15.88 8.20 6.69
CA ASP A 305 16.20 6.98 5.95
C ASP A 305 14.92 6.17 5.69
N LEU A 306 14.05 6.07 6.70
CA LEU A 306 12.74 5.42 6.55
C LEU A 306 11.85 6.16 5.54
N ILE A 307 11.77 7.50 5.61
CA ILE A 307 11.02 8.32 4.65
C ILE A 307 11.51 8.06 3.22
N THR A 308 12.83 8.02 3.04
CA THR A 308 13.46 7.75 1.75
C THR A 308 13.15 6.35 1.25
N ALA A 309 13.25 5.33 2.11
CA ALA A 309 12.94 3.94 1.78
C ALA A 309 11.46 3.74 1.40
N LEU A 310 10.54 4.41 2.12
CA LEU A 310 9.11 4.37 1.84
C LEU A 310 8.71 5.19 0.60
N ARG A 311 9.60 6.03 0.06
CA ARG A 311 9.30 7.01 -1.00
C ARG A 311 8.20 7.99 -0.58
N LEU A 312 8.13 8.30 0.70
CA LEU A 312 7.16 9.24 1.26
C LEU A 312 7.59 10.67 0.95
N LYS A 313 6.74 11.42 0.24
CA LYS A 313 6.94 12.84 -0.11
C LYS A 313 6.17 13.77 0.84
N SER A 314 5.06 13.30 1.37
CA SER A 314 4.24 13.97 2.36
C SER A 314 4.91 13.97 3.74
N ASP A 315 4.46 14.82 4.65
CA ASP A 315 4.99 14.87 6.01
C ASP A 315 4.71 13.55 6.76
N ALA A 316 5.78 12.94 7.25
CA ALA A 316 5.75 11.71 8.02
C ALA A 316 5.05 11.82 9.38
N SER A 317 4.78 13.04 9.87
CA SER A 317 4.01 13.26 11.10
C SER A 317 2.63 12.59 11.08
N SER A 318 1.96 12.59 9.91
CA SER A 318 0.65 11.94 9.74
C SER A 318 0.76 10.42 9.89
N LEU A 319 1.77 9.79 9.28
CA LEU A 319 2.02 8.35 9.42
C LEU A 319 2.36 7.98 10.86
N LEU A 320 3.22 8.77 11.53
CA LEU A 320 3.57 8.56 12.94
C LEU A 320 2.34 8.65 13.85
N ALA A 321 1.51 9.69 13.68
CA ALA A 321 0.30 9.87 14.49
C ALA A 321 -0.68 8.70 14.33
N ARG A 322 -0.84 8.19 13.10
CA ARG A 322 -1.69 7.02 12.81
C ARG A 322 -1.14 5.74 13.48
N ALA A 323 0.16 5.51 13.38
CA ALA A 323 0.82 4.37 14.03
C ALA A 323 0.66 4.43 15.55
N GLN A 324 0.88 5.59 16.17
CA GLN A 324 0.70 5.79 17.61
C GLN A 324 -0.76 5.59 18.05
N ALA A 325 -1.73 6.09 17.28
CA ALA A 325 -3.15 5.89 17.55
C ALA A 325 -3.53 4.40 17.51
N LEU A 326 -3.03 3.65 16.54
CA LEU A 326 -3.23 2.20 16.46
C LEU A 326 -2.62 1.48 17.67
N LEU A 327 -1.37 1.79 18.03
CA LEU A 327 -0.69 1.16 19.17
C LEU A 327 -1.39 1.48 20.51
N GLN A 328 -1.90 2.71 20.68
CA GLN A 328 -2.72 3.07 21.83
C GLN A 328 -4.04 2.28 21.85
N HIS A 329 -4.69 2.14 20.69
CA HIS A 329 -5.93 1.38 20.56
C HIS A 329 -5.74 -0.10 20.91
N VAL A 330 -4.69 -0.74 20.37
CA VAL A 330 -4.35 -2.14 20.69
C VAL A 330 -4.12 -2.31 22.19
N ARG A 331 -3.36 -1.42 22.84
CA ARG A 331 -3.16 -1.46 24.30
C ARG A 331 -4.48 -1.38 25.06
N GLY A 332 -5.35 -0.43 24.71
CA GLY A 332 -6.68 -0.31 25.32
C GLY A 332 -7.52 -1.57 25.15
N LEU A 333 -7.52 -2.16 23.95
CA LEU A 333 -8.21 -3.42 23.69
C LEU A 333 -7.63 -4.58 24.51
N THR A 334 -6.31 -4.69 24.65
CA THR A 334 -5.70 -5.76 25.45
C THR A 334 -6.05 -5.65 26.93
N GLN A 335 -6.16 -4.43 27.46
CA GLN A 335 -6.63 -4.18 28.83
C GLN A 335 -8.10 -4.57 28.99
N GLN A 336 -8.93 -4.30 27.99
CA GLN A 336 -10.37 -4.56 28.05
C GLN A 336 -10.73 -6.04 27.81
N TRP A 337 -10.10 -6.69 26.83
CA TRP A 337 -10.51 -8.01 26.32
C TRP A 337 -9.49 -9.12 26.56
N GLY A 338 -8.28 -8.78 27.02
CA GLY A 338 -7.17 -9.73 27.15
C GLY A 338 -6.44 -9.98 25.82
N GLU A 339 -5.14 -10.27 25.90
CA GLU A 339 -4.29 -10.49 24.72
C GLU A 339 -4.82 -11.61 23.82
N GLN A 340 -5.33 -12.69 24.41
CA GLN A 340 -5.86 -13.81 23.65
C GLN A 340 -6.94 -13.36 22.68
N ASN A 341 -7.83 -12.44 23.05
CA ASN A 341 -8.93 -12.01 22.19
C ASN A 341 -8.51 -10.96 21.15
N VAL A 342 -7.46 -10.20 21.44
CA VAL A 342 -6.94 -9.14 20.57
C VAL A 342 -5.95 -9.66 19.54
N TYR A 343 -5.30 -10.80 19.79
CA TYR A 343 -4.38 -11.41 18.82
C TYR A 343 -4.94 -12.73 18.27
N PHE A 344 -4.70 -12.98 16.97
CA PHE A 344 -5.09 -14.24 16.31
C PHE A 344 -4.36 -15.45 16.90
#